data_AF-A0A524H047-F1
#
_entry.id   AF-A0A524H047-F1
#
_cell.length_a   1.000
_cell.length_b   1.000
_cell.length_c   1.000
_cell.angle_alpha   90.00
_cell.angle_beta   90.00
_cell.angle_gamma   90.00
#
_symmetry.space_group_name_H-M   'P 1'
#
loop_
_entity.id
_entity.type
_entity.pdbx_description
1 polymer ?
#
loop_
_entity_poly.entity_id
_entity_poly.type
_entity_poly.pdbx_seq_one_letter_code
_entity_poly.pdbx_strand_id
1 'polypeptide(L)'
;MSRGAGAMLGKAGVVSATITPLEAGYAHVQLSANMRGTRSAFIGGGAALVSVGAAATAVLAVLGAFPLVLLLPLPAAIVAGYAATRPYASVAERTRLGLERALDQLERRGNRPQAALPPDRPSMITSLVQEVRKALKP
;
A
#
# COMPACT_ATOMS: atom_id res chain seq x y z
N MET A 1 -19.40 11.22 8.73
CA MET A 1 -18.08 11.40 8.08
C MET A 1 -17.06 10.43 8.69
N SER A 2 -16.97 9.18 8.20
CA SER A 2 -15.91 8.26 8.63
C SER A 2 -14.62 8.59 7.87
N ARG A 3 -13.76 9.42 8.45
CA ARG A 3 -12.40 9.67 7.93
C ARG A 3 -11.60 8.37 8.10
N GLY A 4 -11.59 7.57 7.03
CA GLY A 4 -11.16 6.18 7.04
C GLY A 4 -9.65 6.03 7.17
N ALA A 5 -9.25 4.97 7.85
CA ALA A 5 -7.89 4.40 7.85
C ALA A 5 -7.31 4.17 6.43
N GLY A 6 -8.13 4.25 5.38
CA GLY A 6 -7.74 4.12 3.98
C GLY A 6 -6.68 5.12 3.51
N ALA A 7 -6.54 6.30 4.15
CA ALA A 7 -5.53 7.28 3.73
C ALA A 7 -4.08 6.83 3.98
N MET A 8 -3.83 5.90 4.91
CA MET A 8 -2.48 5.42 5.25
C MET A 8 -2.13 4.05 4.68
N LEU A 9 -3.12 3.25 4.26
CA LEU A 9 -2.91 1.92 3.67
C LEU A 9 -2.75 1.93 2.14
N GLY A 10 -2.97 3.07 1.46
CA GLY A 10 -2.96 3.14 -0.01
C GLY A 10 -1.64 2.83 -0.72
N LYS A 11 -0.55 2.59 0.03
CA LYS A 11 0.75 2.11 -0.50
C LYS A 11 0.99 0.62 -0.26
N ALA A 12 0.10 -0.08 0.43
CA ALA A 12 0.11 -1.54 0.51
C ALA A 12 -0.53 -2.12 -0.76
N GLY A 13 0.07 -3.16 -1.33
CA GLY A 13 -0.51 -3.83 -2.50
C GLY A 13 -1.71 -4.69 -2.14
N VAL A 14 -1.57 -5.48 -1.07
CA VAL A 14 -2.63 -6.33 -0.51
C VAL A 14 -2.56 -6.24 1.00
N VAL A 15 -3.71 -6.14 1.66
CA VAL A 15 -3.84 -6.26 3.11
C VAL A 15 -4.67 -7.50 3.40
N SER A 16 -4.13 -8.40 4.22
CA SER A 16 -4.77 -9.67 4.58
C SER A 16 -5.05 -9.72 6.08
N ALA A 17 -6.20 -10.27 6.44
CA ALA A 17 -6.61 -10.52 7.81
C ALA A 17 -6.74 -12.02 8.05
N THR A 18 -6.15 -12.52 9.13
CA THR A 18 -6.34 -13.90 9.61
C THR A 18 -7.05 -13.83 10.95
N ILE A 19 -8.20 -14.50 11.04
CA ILE A 19 -9.03 -14.52 12.25
C ILE A 19 -9.00 -15.94 12.80
N THR A 20 -8.51 -16.10 14.03
CA THR A 20 -8.44 -17.38 14.71
C THR A 20 -9.38 -17.33 15.92
N PRO A 21 -10.43 -18.16 15.98
CA PRO A 21 -11.33 -18.19 17.14
C PRO A 21 -10.56 -18.68 18.37
N LEU A 22 -10.83 -18.09 19.54
CA LEU A 22 -10.22 -18.48 20.82
C LEU A 22 -11.27 -19.11 21.73
N GLU A 23 -12.19 -18.29 22.24
CA GLU A 23 -13.26 -18.67 23.15
C GLU A 23 -14.56 -17.93 22.76
N ALA A 24 -15.68 -18.26 23.39
CA ALA A 24 -16.98 -17.68 23.02
C ALA A 24 -16.95 -16.14 23.14
N GLY A 25 -17.08 -15.46 22.00
CA GLY A 25 -17.03 -13.99 21.93
C GLY A 25 -15.65 -13.39 21.70
N TYR A 26 -14.59 -14.19 21.64
CA TYR A 26 -13.22 -13.72 21.43
C TYR A 26 -12.55 -14.40 20.22
N ALA A 27 -11.88 -13.60 19.40
CA ALA A 27 -11.07 -14.07 18.30
C ALA A 27 -9.76 -13.29 18.22
N HIS A 28 -8.67 -13.97 17.91
CA HIS A 28 -7.40 -13.36 17.59
C HIS A 28 -7.42 -12.89 16.14
N VAL A 29 -7.13 -11.61 15.89
CA VAL A 29 -7.07 -11.04 14.54
C VAL A 29 -5.65 -10.59 14.24
N GLN A 30 -5.06 -11.17 13.21
CA GLN A 30 -3.77 -10.75 12.68
C GLN A 30 -3.95 -10.02 11.35
N LEU A 31 -3.47 -8.79 11.26
CA LEU A 31 -3.44 -8.01 10.02
C LEU A 31 -2.02 -7.98 9.45
N SER A 32 -1.88 -8.19 8.14
CA SER A 32 -0.61 -8.10 7.43
C SER A 32 -0.76 -7.29 6.15
N ALA A 33 0.24 -6.49 5.80
CA ALA A 33 0.27 -5.71 4.56
C ALA A 33 1.47 -6.11 3.71
N ASN A 34 1.22 -6.44 2.45
CA ASN A 34 2.27 -6.71 1.48
C ASN A 34 2.76 -5.39 0.85
N MET A 35 4.03 -5.05 1.12
CA MET A 35 4.70 -3.86 0.59
C MET A 35 5.77 -4.17 -0.46
N ARG A 36 5.85 -5.41 -0.97
CA ARG A 36 6.91 -5.82 -1.90
C ARG A 36 6.96 -4.95 -3.15
N GLY A 37 5.80 -4.64 -3.76
CA GLY A 37 5.71 -3.78 -4.94
C GLY A 37 6.21 -2.35 -4.68
N THR A 38 5.82 -1.79 -3.54
CA THR A 38 6.27 -0.45 -3.11
C THR A 38 7.78 -0.44 -2.85
N ARG A 39 8.30 -1.47 -2.17
CA ARG A 39 9.74 -1.63 -1.92
C ARG A 39 10.52 -1.75 -3.24
N SER A 40 10.04 -2.58 -4.17
CA SER A 40 10.69 -2.74 -5.48
C SER A 40 10.62 -1.47 -6.31
N ALA A 41 9.60 -0.63 -6.16
CA ALA A 41 9.54 0.66 -6.85
C ALA A 41 10.63 1.62 -6.37
N PHE A 42 10.88 1.71 -5.06
CA PHE A 42 11.96 2.54 -4.52
C PHE A 42 13.35 2.02 -4.91
N ILE A 43 13.57 0.71 -4.81
CA ILE A 43 14.84 0.08 -5.21
C ILE A 43 15.05 0.23 -6.72
N GLY A 44 14.02 -0.03 -7.52
CA GLY A 44 14.06 0.08 -8.98
C GLY A 44 14.32 1.51 -9.42
N GLY A 45 13.70 2.51 -8.79
CA GLY A 45 13.98 3.92 -9.05
C GLY A 45 15.43 4.30 -8.70
N GLY A 46 15.95 3.83 -7.57
CA GLY A 46 17.35 4.03 -7.21
C GLY A 46 18.33 3.38 -8.21
N ALA A 47 18.06 2.15 -8.61
CA ALA A 47 18.86 1.42 -9.60
C ALA A 47 18.82 2.12 -10.98
N ALA A 48 17.66 2.62 -11.39
CA ALA A 48 17.50 3.38 -12.63
C ALA A 48 18.40 4.64 -12.61
N LEU A 49 18.40 5.41 -11.52
CA LEU A 49 19.28 6.58 -11.37
C LEU A 49 20.76 6.22 -11.52
N VAL A 50 21.21 5.15 -10.85
CA VAL A 50 22.59 4.66 -10.97
C VAL A 50 22.93 4.25 -12.40
N SER A 51 22.01 3.55 -13.08
CA SER A 51 22.23 3.10 -14.47
C SER A 51 22.37 4.27 -15.44
N VAL A 52 21.57 5.33 -15.27
CA VAL A 52 21.67 6.56 -16.07
C VAL A 52 22.99 7.26 -15.81
N GLY A 53 23.43 7.35 -14.55
CA GLY A 53 24.74 7.89 -14.20
C GLY A 53 25.89 7.14 -14.84
N ALA A 54 25.87 5.80 -14.76
CA ALA A 54 26.88 4.94 -15.36
C ALA A 54 26.92 5.10 -16.89
N ALA A 55 25.75 5.16 -17.55
CA ALA A 55 25.67 5.40 -18.98
C ALA A 55 26.24 6.78 -19.36
N ALA A 56 25.90 7.83 -18.61
CA ALA A 56 26.45 9.16 -18.81
C ALA A 56 27.99 9.19 -18.64
N THR A 57 28.52 8.51 -17.62
CA THR A 57 29.97 8.36 -17.42
C THR A 57 30.62 7.64 -18.59
N ALA A 58 30.03 6.55 -19.09
CA ALA A 58 30.55 5.81 -20.23
C ALA A 58 30.60 6.67 -21.50
N VAL A 59 29.55 7.46 -21.76
CA VAL A 59 29.51 8.40 -22.90
C VAL A 59 30.63 9.45 -22.78
N LEU A 60 30.81 10.05 -21.60
CA LEU A 60 31.87 11.03 -21.37
C LEU A 60 33.28 10.42 -21.52
N ALA A 61 33.45 9.14 -21.13
CA ALA A 61 34.72 8.43 -21.31
C ALA A 61 35.07 8.30 -22.79
N VAL A 62 34.11 7.88 -23.62
CA VAL A 62 34.29 7.73 -25.07
C VAL A 62 34.58 9.07 -25.75
N LEU A 63 33.96 10.16 -25.28
CA LEU A 63 34.19 11.51 -25.80
C LEU A 63 35.51 12.14 -25.34
N GLY A 64 36.31 11.45 -24.51
CA GLY A 64 37.59 11.97 -24.02
C GLY A 64 37.42 13.17 -23.09
N ALA A 65 36.31 13.22 -22.34
CA ALA A 65 36.05 14.32 -21.42
C ALA A 65 37.15 14.47 -20.36
N PHE A 66 37.37 15.70 -19.92
CA PHE A 66 38.37 16.00 -18.88
C PHE A 66 38.10 15.16 -17.60
N PRO A 67 39.14 14.64 -16.91
CA PRO A 67 38.97 13.69 -15.81
C PRO A 67 38.04 14.16 -14.69
N LEU A 68 38.03 15.45 -14.36
CA LEU A 68 37.10 15.99 -13.35
C LEU A 68 35.63 15.91 -13.78
N VAL A 69 35.36 16.09 -15.08
CA VAL A 69 33.99 16.00 -15.65
C VAL A 69 33.54 14.54 -15.70
N LEU A 70 34.46 13.63 -16.02
CA LEU A 70 34.21 12.20 -16.04
C LEU A 70 33.82 11.65 -14.66
N LEU A 71 34.43 12.18 -13.60
CA LEU A 71 34.26 11.70 -12.23
C LEU A 71 32.98 12.19 -11.55
N LEU A 72 32.24 13.12 -12.16
CA LEU A 72 31.05 13.74 -11.54
C LEU A 72 29.77 12.86 -11.62
N PRO A 73 29.35 12.33 -12.79
CA PRO A 73 28.03 11.72 -12.93
C PRO A 73 27.85 10.42 -12.13
N LEU A 74 28.87 9.57 -12.03
CA LEU A 74 28.76 8.29 -11.35
C LEU A 74 28.55 8.43 -9.83
N PRO A 75 29.39 9.15 -9.06
CA PRO A 75 29.15 9.34 -7.64
C PRO A 75 27.88 10.14 -7.37
N ALA A 76 27.56 11.14 -8.20
CA ALA A 76 26.30 11.87 -8.08
C ALA A 76 25.08 10.93 -8.23
N ALA A 77 25.12 10.02 -9.20
CA ALA A 77 24.06 9.04 -9.41
C ALA A 77 23.98 7.98 -8.30
N ILE A 78 25.10 7.55 -7.73
CA ILE A 78 25.13 6.65 -6.56
C ILE A 78 24.47 7.33 -5.36
N VAL A 79 24.84 8.57 -5.08
CA VAL A 79 24.25 9.34 -3.97
C VAL A 79 22.76 9.55 -4.20
N ALA A 80 22.36 9.96 -5.41
CA ALA A 80 20.96 10.16 -5.76
C ALA A 80 20.15 8.85 -5.68
N GLY A 81 20.70 7.74 -6.20
CA GLY A 81 20.07 6.43 -6.16
C GLY A 81 19.87 5.91 -4.74
N TYR A 82 20.87 6.09 -3.86
CA TYR A 82 20.73 5.74 -2.45
C TYR A 82 19.71 6.64 -1.73
N ALA A 83 19.78 7.95 -1.96
CA ALA A 83 18.83 8.91 -1.40
C ALA A 83 17.38 8.58 -1.80
N ALA A 84 17.16 8.14 -3.05
CA ALA A 84 15.85 7.73 -3.54
C ALA A 84 15.23 6.57 -2.76
N THR A 85 16.03 5.72 -2.11
CA THR A 85 15.50 4.60 -1.30
C THR A 85 15.09 5.01 0.12
N ARG A 86 15.59 6.12 0.65
CA ARG A 86 15.35 6.54 2.05
C ARG A 86 13.88 6.77 2.41
N PRO A 87 13.03 7.36 1.54
CA PRO A 87 11.64 7.60 1.88
C PRO A 87 10.83 6.31 2.14
N TYR A 88 11.29 5.15 1.65
CA TYR A 88 10.62 3.87 1.86
C TYR A 88 10.34 3.60 3.35
N ALA A 89 11.30 3.89 4.24
CA ALA A 89 11.15 3.68 5.68
C ALA A 89 9.94 4.46 6.25
N SER A 90 9.80 5.72 5.85
CA SER A 90 8.66 6.55 6.28
C SER A 90 7.31 6.05 5.74
N VAL A 91 7.31 5.48 4.53
CA VAL A 91 6.11 4.91 3.90
C VAL A 91 5.71 3.61 4.60
N ALA A 92 6.68 2.78 4.95
CA ALA A 92 6.46 1.55 5.71
C ALA A 92 5.87 1.86 7.09
N GLU A 93 6.42 2.86 7.80
CA GLU A 93 5.92 3.25 9.12
C GLU A 93 4.48 3.78 9.07
N ARG A 94 4.15 4.61 8.07
CA ARG A 94 2.77 5.07 7.87
C ARG A 94 1.81 3.91 7.59
N THR A 95 2.27 2.91 6.84
CA THR A 95 1.47 1.72 6.53
C THR A 95 1.21 0.91 7.81
N ARG A 96 2.23 0.76 8.67
CA ARG A 96 2.11 0.11 9.98
C ARG A 96 1.11 0.84 10.88
N LEU A 97 1.24 2.16 11.02
CA LEU A 97 0.28 2.98 11.78
C LEU A 97 -1.15 2.85 11.22
N GLY A 98 -1.28 2.70 9.90
CA GLY A 98 -2.56 2.42 9.25
C GLY A 98 -3.16 1.07 9.67
N LEU A 99 -2.34 0.03 9.81
CA LEU A 99 -2.77 -1.29 10.31
C LEU A 99 -3.16 -1.24 11.78
N GLU A 100 -2.37 -0.56 12.62
CA GLU A 100 -2.66 -0.39 14.06
C GLU A 100 -4.01 0.31 14.24
N ARG A 101 -4.26 1.41 13.52
CA ARG A 101 -5.57 2.09 13.53
C ARG A 101 -6.71 1.22 13.00
N ALA A 102 -6.44 0.37 12.02
CA ALA A 102 -7.44 -0.57 11.51
C ALA A 102 -7.79 -1.62 12.58
N LEU A 103 -6.80 -2.08 13.34
CA LEU A 103 -6.98 -2.98 14.47
C LEU A 103 -7.74 -2.30 15.61
N ASP A 104 -7.33 -1.10 16.03
CA ASP A 104 -8.04 -0.32 17.05
C ASP A 104 -9.51 -0.08 16.67
N GLN A 105 -9.78 0.12 15.39
CA GLN A 105 -11.13 0.30 14.88
C GLN A 105 -11.94 -1.01 14.91
N LEU A 106 -11.29 -2.16 14.66
CA LEU A 106 -11.91 -3.47 14.83
C LEU A 106 -12.21 -3.74 16.30
N GLU A 107 -11.31 -3.43 17.22
CA GLU A 107 -11.52 -3.55 18.66
C GLU A 107 -12.70 -2.68 19.14
N ARG A 108 -12.73 -1.41 18.74
CA ARG A 108 -13.82 -0.48 19.08
C ARG A 108 -15.16 -0.88 18.48
N ARG A 109 -15.18 -1.60 17.36
CA ARG A 109 -16.42 -2.09 16.72
C ARG A 109 -16.86 -3.45 17.26
N GLY A 110 -15.91 -4.33 17.61
CA GLY A 110 -16.19 -5.61 18.26
C GLY A 110 -16.84 -5.43 19.63
N ASN A 111 -16.46 -4.37 20.36
CA ASN A 111 -17.08 -4.02 21.65
C ASN A 111 -18.39 -3.23 21.55
N ARG A 112 -18.85 -2.84 20.35
CA ARG A 112 -20.24 -2.41 20.24
C ARG A 112 -21.09 -3.67 20.31
N PRO A 113 -21.92 -3.88 21.36
CA PRO A 113 -22.99 -4.85 21.26
C PRO A 113 -23.74 -4.49 19.99
N GLN A 114 -24.07 -5.49 19.19
CA GLN A 114 -24.78 -5.44 17.92
C GLN A 114 -25.97 -4.47 18.00
N ALA A 115 -25.68 -3.17 17.92
CA ALA A 115 -26.62 -2.12 18.18
C ALA A 115 -27.36 -2.00 16.88
N ALA A 116 -28.43 -2.80 16.80
CA ALA A 116 -29.50 -2.75 15.82
C ALA A 116 -29.04 -2.15 14.50
N LEU A 117 -28.50 -3.00 13.61
CA LEU A 117 -28.62 -2.71 12.17
C LEU A 117 -30.08 -2.28 11.96
N PRO A 118 -30.35 -1.03 11.56
CA PRO A 118 -31.70 -0.66 11.17
C PRO A 118 -32.13 -1.66 10.09
N PRO A 119 -33.35 -2.22 10.13
CA PRO A 119 -33.80 -3.20 9.16
C PRO A 119 -33.50 -2.67 7.75
N ASP A 120 -32.90 -3.53 6.93
CA ASP A 120 -32.48 -3.28 5.55
C ASP A 120 -33.43 -2.31 4.85
N ARG A 121 -32.97 -1.08 4.60
CA ARG A 121 -33.68 -0.22 3.65
C ARG A 121 -33.52 -0.87 2.27
N PRO A 122 -34.60 -1.27 1.60
CA PRO A 122 -34.50 -1.98 0.32
C PRO A 122 -33.74 -1.10 -0.69
N SER A 123 -32.56 -1.58 -1.07
CA SER A 123 -31.74 -1.01 -2.12
C SER A 123 -32.46 -1.16 -3.46
N MET A 124 -32.42 -0.15 -4.33
CA MET A 124 -33.04 -0.22 -5.66
C MET A 124 -32.56 -1.44 -6.47
N ILE A 125 -31.36 -1.94 -6.17
CA ILE A 125 -30.78 -3.15 -6.77
C ILE A 125 -31.56 -4.40 -6.34
N THR A 126 -32.02 -4.48 -5.09
CA THR A 126 -32.84 -5.63 -4.66
C THR A 126 -34.23 -5.59 -5.27
N SER A 127 -34.81 -4.40 -5.51
CA SER A 127 -36.05 -4.27 -6.31
C SER A 127 -35.85 -4.71 -7.76
N LEU A 128 -34.74 -4.34 -8.40
CA LEU A 128 -34.43 -4.78 -9.76
C LEU A 128 -34.23 -6.31 -9.85
N VAL A 129 -33.54 -6.90 -8.87
CA VAL A 129 -33.36 -8.36 -8.81
C VAL A 129 -34.68 -9.09 -8.55
N GLN A 130 -35.59 -8.50 -7.76
CA GLN A 130 -36.93 -9.04 -7.54
C GLN A 130 -37.78 -8.99 -8.81
N GLU A 131 -37.72 -7.89 -9.57
CA GLU A 131 -38.52 -7.75 -10.80
C GLU A 131 -38.01 -8.66 -11.92
N VAL A 132 -36.69 -8.84 -12.05
CA VAL A 132 -36.10 -9.81 -12.98
C VAL A 132 -36.46 -11.25 -12.58
N ARG A 133 -36.45 -11.57 -11.29
CA ARG A 133 -36.86 -12.89 -10.78
C ARG A 133 -38.35 -13.16 -11.04
N LYS A 134 -39.19 -12.14 -10.95
CA LYS A 134 -40.63 -12.21 -11.26
C LYS A 134 -40.89 -12.42 -12.75
N ALA A 135 -40.07 -11.84 -13.63
CA ALA A 135 -40.15 -12.04 -15.08
C ALA A 135 -39.65 -13.42 -15.56
N LEU A 136 -38.86 -14.12 -14.75
CA LEU A 136 -38.25 -15.42 -15.08
C LEU A 136 -38.99 -16.64 -14.51
N LYS A 137 -40.03 -16.45 -13.70
CA LYS A 137 -40.97 -17.51 -13.35
C LYS A 137 -42.16 -17.44 -14.31
N PRO A 138 -42.34 -18.42 -15.23
CA PRO A 138 -43.57 -18.52 -16.02
C PRO A 138 -44.77 -18.83 -15.14
#